data_AF-A0A8S2Y170-F1
#
_entry.id   AF-A0A8S2Y170-F1
#
_cell.length_a   1.000
_cell.length_b   1.000
_cell.length_c   1.000
_cell.angle_alpha   90.00
_cell.angle_beta   90.00
_cell.angle_gamma   90.00
#
_symmetry.space_group_name_H-M   'P 1'
#
loop_
_entity.id
_entity.type
_entity.pdbx_description
1 polymer ?
#
loop_
_entity_poly.entity_id
_entity_poly.type
_entity_poly.pdbx_seq_one_letter_code
_entity_poly.pdbx_strand_id
1 'polypeptide(L)'
;TLFNDALEKTCHAEQAPTVELDIIKASSCSSYKDTIFYQTYKQLYSNAHLTFRKPENTQVWSVSYIGMHSQDAGGPYRDSITTMCREICSSKLSLFILCPNGRTNSGLNRDRWIPNVFSPQIKIPNKLKYQYIFIGQLMGMAIRTKNLLNLQFPLLLWKSLVYESITIEDIEAIDIQSFKSINEMEKNMKQNKIIN
;
A
#
# COMPACT_ATOMS: atom_id res chain seq x y z
N THR A 1 -3.00 5.48 27.99
CA THR A 1 -4.19 4.77 27.45
C THR A 1 -3.81 3.34 27.22
N LEU A 2 -4.75 2.40 27.22
CA LEU A 2 -4.44 0.97 27.00
C LEU A 2 -3.63 0.72 25.71
N PHE A 3 -3.81 1.58 24.71
CA PHE A 3 -3.01 1.61 23.49
C PHE A 3 -1.53 1.96 23.74
N ASN A 4 -1.24 3.06 24.43
CA ASN A 4 0.15 3.47 24.71
C ASN A 4 0.87 2.42 25.56
N ASP A 5 0.19 1.87 26.56
CA ASP A 5 0.74 0.81 27.43
C ASP A 5 1.07 -0.45 26.60
N ALA A 6 0.24 -0.79 25.62
CA ALA A 6 0.51 -1.89 24.70
C ALA A 6 1.69 -1.58 23.76
N LEU A 7 1.82 -0.35 23.28
CA LEU A 7 2.97 0.06 22.45
C LEU A 7 4.28 -0.07 23.21
N GLU A 8 4.34 0.41 24.46
CA GLU A 8 5.52 0.32 25.31
C GLU A 8 5.89 -1.14 25.61
N LYS A 9 4.92 -1.95 26.06
CA LYS A 9 5.16 -3.37 26.40
C LYS A 9 5.60 -4.23 25.23
N THR A 10 5.22 -3.85 24.01
CA THR A 10 5.56 -4.60 22.78
C THR A 10 6.75 -4.02 22.04
N CYS A 11 7.39 -2.98 22.58
CA CYS A 11 8.57 -2.37 21.99
C CYS A 11 9.74 -3.36 21.97
N HIS A 12 10.47 -3.41 20.84
CA HIS A 12 11.62 -4.27 20.68
C HIS A 12 12.91 -3.46 20.65
N ALA A 13 13.88 -3.80 21.51
CA ALA A 13 15.06 -2.97 21.78
C ALA A 13 16.29 -3.31 20.91
N GLU A 14 16.15 -4.08 19.84
CA GLU A 14 17.29 -4.39 18.95
C GLU A 14 17.78 -3.19 18.14
N GLN A 15 19.06 -3.19 17.78
CA GLN A 15 19.63 -2.16 16.90
C GLN A 15 18.90 -2.15 15.55
N ALA A 16 18.60 -0.96 15.03
CA ALA A 16 17.97 -0.81 13.74
C ALA A 16 18.91 -1.36 12.64
N PRO A 17 18.45 -2.27 11.77
CA PRO A 17 19.28 -2.80 10.70
C PRO A 17 19.61 -1.69 9.69
N THR A 18 20.72 -1.86 8.98
CA THR A 18 21.06 -1.04 7.82
C THR A 18 20.53 -1.71 6.55
N VAL A 19 19.83 -0.95 5.73
CA VAL A 19 19.29 -1.37 4.44
C VAL A 19 20.12 -0.75 3.34
N GLU A 20 20.67 -1.59 2.47
CA GLU A 20 21.40 -1.14 1.29
C GLU A 20 20.43 -0.89 0.13
N LEU A 21 20.45 0.31 -0.44
CA LEU A 21 19.56 0.72 -1.52
C LEU A 21 20.36 1.18 -2.75
N ASP A 22 20.08 0.56 -3.88
CA ASP A 22 20.55 0.96 -5.20
C ASP A 22 19.54 1.90 -5.85
N ILE A 23 19.75 3.21 -5.68
CA ILE A 23 18.87 4.25 -6.24
C ILE A 23 19.01 4.40 -7.76
N ILE A 24 20.15 4.02 -8.32
CA ILE A 24 20.40 4.11 -9.76
C ILE A 24 19.54 3.07 -10.47
N LYS A 25 19.55 1.82 -9.98
CA LYS A 25 18.64 0.77 -10.47
C LYS A 25 17.17 1.13 -10.25
N ALA A 26 16.82 1.69 -9.09
CA ALA A 26 15.43 2.11 -8.83
C ALA A 26 14.95 3.22 -9.76
N SER A 27 15.87 4.10 -10.19
CA SER A 27 15.60 5.17 -11.14
C SER A 27 15.41 4.65 -12.57
N SER A 28 16.30 3.76 -13.04
CA SER A 28 16.16 3.12 -14.35
C SER A 28 14.97 2.15 -14.41
N CYS A 29 14.62 1.54 -13.28
CA CYS A 29 13.43 0.71 -13.04
C CYS A 29 13.15 -0.32 -14.14
N SER A 30 14.15 -1.11 -14.52
CA SER A 30 14.03 -2.15 -15.55
C SER A 30 13.15 -3.32 -15.13
N SER A 31 13.05 -3.57 -13.82
CA SER A 31 12.23 -4.62 -13.23
C SER A 31 11.58 -4.15 -11.93
N TYR A 32 10.46 -4.77 -11.53
CA TYR A 32 9.87 -4.58 -10.20
C TYR A 32 10.86 -4.88 -9.07
N LYS A 33 11.87 -5.72 -9.32
CA LYS A 33 12.92 -6.06 -8.34
C LYS A 33 13.86 -4.88 -8.06
N ASP A 34 13.92 -3.91 -8.96
CA ASP A 34 14.78 -2.74 -8.84
C ASP A 34 14.13 -1.65 -8.01
N THR A 35 12.83 -1.75 -7.73
CA THR A 35 12.10 -0.79 -6.89
C THR A 35 12.68 -0.72 -5.48
N ILE A 36 12.67 0.47 -4.87
CA ILE A 36 13.08 0.65 -3.48
C ILE A 36 12.22 -0.21 -2.54
N PHE A 37 10.94 -0.37 -2.85
CA PHE A 37 10.05 -1.27 -2.15
C PHE A 37 10.58 -2.70 -2.14
N TYR A 38 10.90 -3.27 -3.30
CA TYR A 38 11.36 -4.66 -3.36
C TYR A 38 12.75 -4.84 -2.71
N GLN A 39 13.65 -3.89 -2.92
CA GLN A 39 14.98 -3.88 -2.29
C GLN A 39 14.88 -3.89 -0.75
N THR A 40 13.98 -3.07 -0.21
CA THR A 40 13.71 -2.98 1.24
C THR A 40 13.00 -4.24 1.75
N TYR A 41 11.96 -4.69 1.04
CA TYR A 41 11.21 -5.93 1.34
C TYR A 41 12.15 -7.13 1.46
N LYS A 42 13.08 -7.29 0.51
CA LYS A 42 14.03 -8.41 0.49
C LYS A 42 14.91 -8.47 1.74
N GLN A 43 15.26 -7.31 2.31
CA GLN A 43 16.16 -7.20 3.45
C GLN A 43 15.42 -7.27 4.79
N LEU A 44 14.22 -6.68 4.88
CA LEU A 44 13.54 -6.49 6.16
C LEU A 44 12.40 -7.48 6.43
N TYR A 45 11.76 -8.05 5.41
CA TYR A 45 10.50 -8.78 5.57
C TYR A 45 10.52 -9.84 6.68
N SER A 46 11.58 -10.66 6.76
CA SER A 46 11.68 -11.75 7.73
C SER A 46 11.62 -11.27 9.18
N ASN A 47 12.25 -10.12 9.48
CA ASN A 47 12.37 -9.59 10.85
C ASN A 47 11.51 -8.35 11.12
N ALA A 48 10.80 -7.85 10.11
CA ALA A 48 9.97 -6.64 10.19
C ALA A 48 9.00 -6.66 11.37
N HIS A 49 8.43 -7.83 11.70
CA HIS A 49 7.53 -8.01 12.83
C HIS A 49 8.15 -7.68 14.21
N LEU A 50 9.47 -7.77 14.35
CA LEU A 50 10.23 -7.37 15.54
C LEU A 50 10.81 -5.97 15.35
N THR A 51 11.53 -5.76 14.25
CA THR A 51 12.27 -4.52 13.97
C THR A 51 11.38 -3.28 13.96
N PHE A 52 10.14 -3.40 13.44
CA PHE A 52 9.24 -2.25 13.30
C PHE A 52 8.54 -1.85 14.60
N ARG A 53 8.72 -2.60 15.69
CA ARG A 53 8.14 -2.29 17.00
C ARG A 53 9.00 -1.29 17.77
N LYS A 54 9.14 -0.08 17.22
CA LYS A 54 9.86 1.03 17.84
C LYS A 54 8.90 2.08 18.41
N PRO A 55 9.37 2.94 19.33
CA PRO A 55 8.57 4.05 19.83
C PRO A 55 8.42 5.16 18.78
N GLU A 56 7.63 6.18 19.12
CA GLU A 56 7.35 7.32 18.26
C GLU A 56 8.64 8.03 17.81
N ASN A 57 8.61 8.65 16.62
CA ASN A 57 9.71 9.43 16.05
C ASN A 57 11.06 8.70 15.93
N THR A 58 11.04 7.37 15.94
CA THR A 58 12.24 6.53 15.84
C THR A 58 12.37 5.96 14.43
N GLN A 59 13.61 5.95 13.93
CA GLN A 59 13.94 5.24 12.70
C GLN A 59 14.04 3.75 12.96
N VAL A 60 13.27 2.96 12.23
CA VAL A 60 13.25 1.50 12.37
C VAL A 60 14.33 0.81 11.55
N TRP A 61 14.94 1.51 10.58
CA TRP A 61 16.13 1.07 9.83
C TRP A 61 16.96 2.29 9.43
N SER A 62 18.26 2.08 9.21
CA SER A 62 19.17 3.03 8.57
C SER A 62 19.29 2.73 7.09
N VAL A 63 19.55 3.74 6.25
CA VAL A 63 19.69 3.56 4.79
C VAL A 63 21.13 3.83 4.39
N SER A 64 21.72 2.90 3.64
CA SER A 64 23.01 3.05 2.97
C SER A 64 22.80 3.01 1.47
N TYR A 65 23.16 4.07 0.75
CA TYR A 65 23.04 4.10 -0.70
C TYR A 65 24.28 3.50 -1.36
N ILE A 66 24.06 2.49 -2.20
CA ILE A 66 25.16 1.81 -2.89
C ILE A 66 25.87 2.81 -3.81
N GLY A 67 27.17 2.99 -3.58
CA GLY A 67 28.01 3.89 -4.38
C GLY A 67 27.92 5.38 -4.03
N MET A 68 27.16 5.77 -3.01
CA MET A 68 27.15 7.15 -2.52
C MET A 68 27.90 7.29 -1.18
N HIS A 69 28.67 8.37 -1.03
CA HIS A 69 29.55 8.59 0.13
C HIS A 69 28.94 9.50 1.22
N SER A 70 27.69 9.95 1.07
CA SER A 70 27.04 10.86 2.02
C SER A 70 26.23 10.10 3.08
N GLN A 71 26.50 10.37 4.35
CA GLN A 71 25.76 9.84 5.49
C GLN A 71 24.90 10.94 6.14
N ASP A 72 23.73 11.21 5.57
CA ASP A 72 22.69 11.93 6.29
C ASP A 72 21.83 10.92 7.05
N ALA A 73 21.73 11.07 8.38
CA ALA A 73 21.03 10.09 9.20
C ALA A 73 19.50 10.09 8.99
N GLY A 74 18.89 11.17 8.47
CA GLY A 74 17.42 11.34 8.45
C GLY A 74 16.73 11.49 7.10
N GLY A 75 17.40 12.09 6.12
CA GLY A 75 16.85 12.24 4.75
C GLY A 75 16.59 10.88 4.08
N PRO A 76 17.61 10.01 3.98
CA PRO A 76 17.52 8.74 3.27
C PRO A 76 16.40 7.80 3.75
N TYR A 77 16.12 7.77 5.06
CA TYR A 77 15.03 6.98 5.64
C TYR A 77 13.65 7.49 5.20
N ARG A 78 13.41 8.81 5.27
CA ARG A 78 12.13 9.40 4.85
C ARG A 78 11.94 9.33 3.33
N ASP A 79 13.02 9.49 2.59
CA ASP A 79 13.01 9.43 1.13
C ASP A 79 12.73 8.00 0.64
N SER A 80 13.27 6.98 1.33
CA SER A 80 12.96 5.59 1.00
C SER A 80 11.48 5.27 1.26
N ILE A 81 10.90 5.70 2.39
CA ILE A 81 9.46 5.54 2.67
C ILE A 81 8.61 6.22 1.62
N THR A 82 8.91 7.49 1.31
CA THR A 82 8.18 8.27 0.30
C THR A 82 8.24 7.57 -1.06
N THR A 83 9.42 7.09 -1.44
CA THR A 83 9.62 6.37 -2.70
C THR A 83 8.85 5.06 -2.72
N MET A 84 8.87 4.28 -1.64
CA MET A 84 8.08 3.05 -1.52
C MET A 84 6.59 3.32 -1.67
N CYS A 85 6.04 4.34 -1.00
CA CYS A 85 4.62 4.71 -1.15
C CYS A 85 4.27 5.05 -2.61
N ARG A 86 5.13 5.81 -3.29
CA ARG A 86 4.95 6.13 -4.71
C ARG A 86 5.02 4.87 -5.59
N GLU A 87 5.93 3.94 -5.31
CA GLU A 87 6.06 2.69 -6.06
C GLU A 87 4.86 1.75 -5.85
N ILE A 88 4.35 1.66 -4.61
CA ILE A 88 3.12 0.93 -4.26
C ILE A 88 1.92 1.49 -5.02
N CYS A 89 1.82 2.81 -5.12
CA CYS A 89 0.79 3.51 -5.89
C CYS A 89 1.26 3.83 -7.32
N SER A 90 1.83 2.83 -8.01
CA SER A 90 2.26 2.95 -9.41
C SER A 90 2.14 1.61 -10.15
N SER A 91 2.35 1.63 -11.47
CA SER A 91 2.42 0.43 -12.30
C SER A 91 3.73 -0.36 -12.15
N LYS A 92 4.69 0.10 -11.32
CA LYS A 92 5.98 -0.58 -11.11
C LYS A 92 5.85 -1.91 -10.36
N LEU A 93 4.81 -2.05 -9.54
CA LEU A 93 4.51 -3.25 -8.76
C LEU A 93 3.16 -3.82 -9.18
N SER A 94 3.05 -5.15 -9.29
CA SER A 94 1.79 -5.84 -9.62
C SER A 94 0.88 -6.06 -8.40
N LEU A 95 1.02 -5.21 -7.37
CA LEU A 95 0.29 -5.30 -6.10
C LEU A 95 -0.98 -4.46 -6.13
N PHE A 96 -0.94 -3.24 -6.66
CA PHE A 96 -2.09 -2.37 -6.72
C PHE A 96 -2.32 -1.92 -8.16
N ILE A 97 -3.56 -1.60 -8.47
CA ILE A 97 -3.98 -1.07 -9.77
C ILE A 97 -4.71 0.25 -9.56
N LEU A 98 -4.60 1.15 -10.53
CA LEU A 98 -5.40 2.36 -10.55
C LEU A 98 -6.88 1.98 -10.58
N CYS A 99 -7.70 2.65 -9.76
CA CYS A 99 -9.13 2.37 -9.71
C CYS A 99 -9.78 2.53 -11.11
N PRO A 100 -10.91 1.86 -11.37
CA PRO A 100 -11.66 2.00 -12.63
C PRO A 100 -11.89 3.46 -13.04
N ASN A 101 -12.34 4.30 -12.11
CA ASN A 101 -12.54 5.74 -12.32
C ASN A 101 -11.28 6.48 -12.81
N GLY A 102 -10.09 6.09 -12.32
CA GLY A 102 -8.82 6.65 -12.78
C GLY A 102 -8.44 6.22 -14.19
N ARG A 103 -8.80 4.99 -14.59
CA ARG A 103 -8.55 4.47 -15.95
C ARG A 103 -9.46 5.12 -16.99
N THR A 104 -10.72 5.39 -16.62
CA THR A 104 -11.71 6.07 -17.49
C THR A 104 -11.68 7.58 -17.35
N ASN A 105 -10.89 8.11 -16.43
CA ASN A 105 -10.86 9.53 -16.05
C ASN A 105 -12.26 10.10 -15.72
N SER A 106 -13.10 9.30 -15.06
CA SER A 106 -14.49 9.66 -14.72
C SER A 106 -14.77 9.39 -13.25
N GLY A 107 -15.61 10.20 -12.61
CA GLY A 107 -15.99 10.00 -11.20
C GLY A 107 -14.94 10.45 -10.18
N LEU A 108 -15.08 9.95 -8.95
CA LEU A 108 -14.21 10.24 -7.81
C LEU A 108 -12.99 9.32 -7.77
N ASN A 109 -12.03 9.62 -6.88
CA ASN A 109 -10.86 8.79 -6.59
C ASN A 109 -9.99 8.43 -7.80
N ARG A 110 -9.95 9.27 -8.84
CA ARG A 110 -9.24 9.02 -10.12
C ARG A 110 -7.72 8.81 -9.96
N ASP A 111 -7.16 9.27 -8.85
CA ASP A 111 -5.75 9.15 -8.47
C ASP A 111 -5.48 8.02 -7.46
N ARG A 112 -6.51 7.24 -7.11
CA ARG A 112 -6.44 6.23 -6.06
C ARG A 112 -6.22 4.82 -6.59
N TRP A 113 -5.56 4.03 -5.76
CA TRP A 113 -5.09 2.68 -6.06
C TRP A 113 -5.84 1.66 -5.21
N ILE A 114 -6.27 0.56 -5.83
CA ILE A 114 -6.95 -0.56 -5.18
C ILE A 114 -6.10 -1.82 -5.29
N PRO A 115 -6.22 -2.79 -4.36
CA PRO A 115 -5.52 -4.06 -4.48
C PRO A 115 -5.78 -4.71 -5.84
N ASN A 116 -4.76 -5.31 -6.42
CA ASN A 116 -4.88 -5.98 -7.70
C ASN A 116 -5.86 -7.16 -7.58
N VAL A 117 -6.82 -7.22 -8.50
CA VAL A 117 -7.87 -8.24 -8.52
C VAL A 117 -7.35 -9.47 -9.23
N PHE A 118 -7.20 -10.56 -8.49
CA PHE A 118 -6.91 -11.87 -9.07
C PHE A 118 -8.23 -12.58 -9.36
N SER A 119 -8.29 -13.32 -10.47
CA SER A 119 -9.45 -14.17 -10.77
C SER A 119 -9.73 -15.08 -9.56
N PRO A 120 -11.00 -15.28 -9.16
CA PRO A 120 -11.35 -16.17 -8.03
C PRO A 120 -10.79 -17.59 -8.16
N GLN A 121 -10.51 -18.02 -9.40
CA GLN A 121 -9.99 -19.35 -9.73
C GLN A 121 -8.46 -19.45 -9.57
N ILE A 122 -7.76 -18.31 -9.47
CA ILE A 122 -6.30 -18.24 -9.42
C ILE A 122 -5.88 -17.96 -7.98
N LYS A 123 -5.09 -18.88 -7.41
CA LYS A 123 -4.43 -18.64 -6.12
C LYS A 123 -3.42 -17.52 -6.28
N ILE A 124 -3.51 -16.50 -5.42
CA ILE A 124 -2.52 -15.43 -5.34
C ILE A 124 -1.14 -16.06 -5.09
N PRO A 125 -0.13 -15.80 -5.93
CA PRO A 125 1.21 -16.32 -5.71
C PRO A 125 1.75 -15.95 -4.33
N ASN A 126 2.37 -16.90 -3.62
CA ASN A 126 2.92 -16.67 -2.27
C ASN A 126 3.82 -15.44 -2.20
N LYS A 127 4.61 -15.21 -3.26
CA LYS A 127 5.46 -14.02 -3.38
C LYS A 127 4.69 -12.70 -3.27
N LEU A 128 3.48 -12.60 -3.84
CA LEU A 128 2.65 -11.39 -3.74
C LEU A 128 2.01 -11.30 -2.37
N LYS A 129 1.55 -12.44 -1.81
CA LYS A 129 1.00 -12.50 -0.44
C LYS A 129 1.98 -11.94 0.59
N TYR A 130 3.24 -12.34 0.53
CA TYR A 130 4.27 -11.84 1.46
C TYR A 130 4.59 -10.36 1.27
N GLN A 131 4.53 -9.84 0.04
CA GLN A 131 4.65 -8.40 -0.20
C GLN A 131 3.47 -7.61 0.36
N TYR A 132 2.23 -8.12 0.25
CA TYR A 132 1.07 -7.51 0.91
C TYR A 132 1.20 -7.51 2.44
N ILE A 133 1.70 -8.61 3.03
CA ILE A 133 1.98 -8.68 4.47
C ILE A 133 3.00 -7.61 4.86
N PHE A 134 4.05 -7.42 4.06
CA PHE A 134 5.04 -6.39 4.30
C PHE A 134 4.46 -4.97 4.24
N ILE A 135 3.55 -4.69 3.32
CA ILE A 135 2.83 -3.40 3.27
C ILE A 135 2.01 -3.20 4.55
N GLY A 136 1.31 -4.24 5.02
CA GLY A 136 0.62 -4.19 6.31
C GLY A 136 1.57 -3.94 7.49
N GLN A 137 2.78 -4.54 7.47
CA GLN A 137 3.82 -4.27 8.47
C GLN A 137 4.31 -2.81 8.41
N LEU A 138 4.50 -2.24 7.23
CA LEU A 138 4.83 -0.82 7.05
C LEU A 138 3.72 0.09 7.61
N MET A 139 2.45 -0.26 7.39
CA MET A 139 1.31 0.49 7.94
C MET A 139 1.31 0.44 9.47
N GLY A 140 1.52 -0.74 10.07
CA GLY A 140 1.66 -0.90 11.51
C GLY A 140 2.84 -0.10 12.06
N MET A 141 4.00 -0.17 11.41
CA MET A 141 5.18 0.63 11.73
C MET A 141 4.86 2.13 11.75
N ALA A 142 4.17 2.63 10.72
CA ALA A 142 3.80 4.03 10.59
C ALA A 142 2.92 4.51 11.73
N ILE A 143 1.91 3.70 12.11
CA ILE A 143 1.03 3.98 13.26
C ILE A 143 1.84 4.07 14.57
N ARG A 144 2.75 3.12 14.79
CA ARG A 144 3.58 3.07 16.01
C ARG A 144 4.57 4.22 16.11
N THR A 145 5.23 4.54 14.99
CA THR A 145 6.31 5.52 14.94
C THR A 145 5.82 6.95 14.67
N LYS A 146 4.51 7.13 14.44
CA LYS A 146 3.89 8.38 13.96
C LYS A 146 4.45 8.87 12.62
N ASN A 147 4.98 7.96 11.81
CA ASN A 147 5.36 8.26 10.43
C ASN A 147 4.11 8.30 9.54
N LEU A 148 4.12 9.18 8.54
CA LEU A 148 3.03 9.28 7.56
C LEU A 148 3.39 8.45 6.32
N LEU A 149 2.53 7.50 5.96
CA LEU A 149 2.60 6.82 4.68
C LEU A 149 1.65 7.50 3.71
N ASN A 150 2.19 8.08 2.64
CA ASN A 150 1.40 8.75 1.61
C ASN A 150 0.77 7.74 0.63
N LEU A 151 -0.01 6.79 1.14
CA LEU A 151 -0.70 5.76 0.37
C LEU A 151 -2.00 6.32 -0.21
N GLN A 152 -2.08 6.36 -1.53
CA GLN A 152 -3.22 6.91 -2.27
C GLN A 152 -4.33 5.87 -2.40
N PHE A 153 -4.90 5.40 -1.29
CA PHE A 153 -5.98 4.41 -1.29
C PHE A 153 -7.36 5.07 -1.11
N PRO A 154 -8.42 4.54 -1.74
CA PRO A 154 -9.78 5.05 -1.55
C PRO A 154 -10.34 4.66 -0.18
N LEU A 155 -11.38 5.38 0.27
CA LEU A 155 -12.03 5.16 1.58
C LEU A 155 -12.47 3.71 1.81
N LEU A 156 -12.95 3.04 0.76
CA LEU A 156 -13.34 1.63 0.78
C LEU A 156 -12.27 0.73 1.38
N LEU A 157 -10.99 0.95 1.06
CA LEU A 157 -9.90 0.12 1.56
C LEU A 157 -9.64 0.38 3.05
N TRP A 158 -9.72 1.65 3.47
CA TRP A 158 -9.55 2.03 4.86
C TRP A 158 -10.67 1.46 5.75
N LYS A 159 -11.92 1.54 5.29
CA LYS A 159 -13.08 0.91 5.94
C LYS A 159 -12.88 -0.60 6.11
N SER A 160 -12.44 -1.27 5.04
CA SER A 160 -12.17 -2.71 5.07
C SER A 160 -11.15 -3.12 6.13
N LEU A 161 -10.12 -2.29 6.37
CA LEU A 161 -9.08 -2.58 7.37
C LEU A 161 -9.56 -2.43 8.81
N VAL A 162 -10.59 -1.61 9.05
CA VAL A 162 -11.17 -1.38 10.39
C VAL A 162 -12.49 -2.13 10.59
N TYR A 163 -12.83 -3.05 9.68
CA TYR A 163 -14.07 -3.82 9.69
C TYR A 163 -15.36 -2.96 9.64
N GLU A 164 -15.27 -1.77 9.03
CA GLU A 164 -16.44 -0.94 8.75
C GLU A 164 -17.16 -1.44 7.48
N SER A 165 -18.49 -1.33 7.48
CA SER A 165 -19.31 -1.76 6.34
C SER A 165 -19.05 -0.89 5.10
N ILE A 166 -18.78 -1.55 3.98
CA ILE A 166 -18.66 -0.91 2.66
C ILE A 166 -20.07 -0.61 2.15
N THR A 167 -20.31 0.64 1.77
CA THR A 167 -21.60 1.08 1.22
C THR A 167 -21.59 1.08 -0.31
N ILE A 168 -22.75 1.26 -0.93
CA ILE A 168 -22.86 1.36 -2.39
C ILE A 168 -22.09 2.59 -2.91
N GLU A 169 -22.14 3.69 -2.16
CA GLU A 169 -21.44 4.94 -2.48
C GLU A 169 -19.93 4.75 -2.49
N ASP A 170 -19.38 3.90 -1.59
CA ASP A 170 -17.95 3.58 -1.59
C ASP A 170 -17.52 2.85 -2.87
N ILE A 171 -18.39 1.99 -3.42
CA ILE A 171 -18.16 1.26 -4.68
C ILE A 171 -18.31 2.21 -5.87
N GLU A 172 -19.36 3.01 -5.90
CA GLU A 172 -19.59 4.03 -6.93
C GLU A 172 -18.41 5.03 -7.00
N ALA A 173 -17.85 5.39 -5.85
CA ALA A 173 -16.71 6.30 -5.76
C ALA A 173 -15.42 5.75 -6.39
N ILE A 174 -15.32 4.44 -6.68
CA ILE A 174 -14.18 3.83 -7.40
C ILE A 174 -14.53 3.34 -8.81
N ASP A 175 -15.81 3.07 -9.10
CA ASP A 175 -16.30 2.60 -10.40
C ASP A 175 -17.72 3.11 -10.73
N ILE A 176 -17.80 4.36 -11.19
CA ILE A 176 -19.07 4.98 -11.59
C ILE A 176 -19.65 4.34 -12.86
N GLN A 177 -18.79 3.82 -13.74
CA GLN A 177 -19.23 3.33 -15.05
C GLN A 177 -19.95 1.98 -14.93
N SER A 178 -19.44 1.09 -14.08
CA SER A 178 -20.13 -0.15 -13.75
C SER A 178 -21.49 0.15 -13.11
N PHE A 179 -21.55 1.12 -12.19
CA PHE A 179 -22.80 1.52 -11.54
C PHE A 179 -23.85 2.06 -12.51
N LYS A 180 -23.44 2.92 -13.45
CA LYS A 180 -24.31 3.41 -14.53
C LYS A 180 -24.87 2.27 -15.39
N SER A 181 -24.00 1.35 -15.81
CA SER A 181 -24.39 0.18 -16.60
C SER A 181 -25.41 -0.69 -15.86
N ILE A 182 -25.21 -0.94 -14.57
CA ILE A 182 -26.14 -1.73 -13.74
C ILE A 182 -27.49 -1.03 -13.63
N ASN A 183 -27.50 0.28 -13.36
CA ASN A 183 -28.74 1.06 -13.25
C ASN A 183 -29.55 1.09 -14.55
N GLU A 184 -28.86 1.16 -15.70
CA GLU A 184 -29.52 1.08 -17.01
C GLU A 184 -30.13 -0.29 -17.25
N MET A 185 -29.41 -1.38 -16.93
CA MET A 185 -29.92 -2.74 -17.04
C MET A 185 -31.16 -2.96 -16.16
N GLU A 186 -31.15 -2.47 -14.92
CA GLU A 186 -32.30 -2.58 -14.01
C GLU A 186 -33.54 -1.84 -14.53
N LYS A 187 -33.37 -0.64 -15.09
CA LYS A 187 -34.46 0.12 -15.71
C LYS A 187 -35.06 -0.65 -16.89
N ASN A 188 -34.21 -1.18 -17.76
CA ASN A 188 -34.64 -1.96 -18.92
C ASN A 188 -35.39 -3.25 -18.51
N MET A 189 -34.93 -3.94 -17.46
CA MET A 189 -35.63 -5.13 -16.94
C MET A 189 -37.01 -4.79 -16.35
N LYS A 190 -37.14 -3.66 -15.62
CA LYS A 190 -38.43 -3.22 -15.09
C LYS A 190 -39.39 -2.86 -16.21
N GLN A 191 -38.92 -2.20 -17.26
CA GLN A 191 -39.74 -1.84 -18.42
C GLN A 191 -40.21 -3.07 -19.21
N ASN A 192 -39.35 -4.06 -19.40
CA ASN A 192 -39.71 -5.33 -20.06
C ASN A 192 -40.70 -6.19 -19.26
N LYS A 193 -40.74 -6.05 -17.93
CA LYS A 193 -41.77 -6.71 -17.08
C LYS A 193 -43.13 -6.01 -17.10
N ILE A 194 -43.20 -4.76 -17.55
CA ILE A 194 -44.48 -4.02 -17.68
C ILE A 194 -45.12 -4.30 -19.04
N ILE A 195 -44.32 -4.72 -20.03
CA ILE A 195 -44.75 -4.96 -21.41
C ILE A 195 -45.18 -6.42 -21.64
N ASN A 196 -44.85 -7.34 -20.74
CA ASN A 196 -45.30 -8.74 -20.72
C ASN A 196 -46.26 -9.00 -19.57
#